data_AF-F9WRW1-F1
#
_entry.id   AF-F9WRW1-F1
#
_cell.length_a   1.000
_cell.length_b   1.000
_cell.length_c   1.000
_cell.angle_alpha   90.00
_cell.angle_beta   90.00
_cell.angle_gamma   90.00
#
_symmetry.space_group_name_H-M   'P 1'
#
loop_
_entity.id
_entity.type
_entity.pdbx_description
1 polymer ?
#
loop_
_entity_poly.entity_id
_entity_poly.type
_entity_poly.pdbx_seq_one_letter_code
_entity_poly.pdbx_strand_id
1 'polypeptide(L)'
;MTVMQNGLSELNETTCAMSLLCLWLEVVQLPRKRMIERIDTIFERLRGLVNISAERARLENDGTFNNTSDAREVLQDIKSKLDAVEELESKIDEQRQALLSALQNGTAVVGEMNDAITSISVPAAPIMKQNGSVQVSLSSMKEKLSKLPHFEEGMTIANKTVDCIMATWWQGDTQFLVESLKRLIENSSSICSKSIKAKRRYSYNGYTGTIQFGAGNEKPLIDYMDTIGSIDTFDERQHGASGNITNKLLGNGFAKQLEGMLDDMNALRVSAREIRKARAQLLAAKRKNEEERRHSCTDLWSQLLTLVKLK
;
A
#
# COMPACT_ATOMS: atom_id res chain seq x y z
N MET A 1 -2.02 -1.48 -25.90
CA MET A 1 -3.04 -0.69 -26.67
C MET A 1 -3.57 -1.45 -27.88
N THR A 2 -2.72 -2.08 -28.69
CA THR A 2 -3.08 -2.87 -29.89
C THR A 2 -4.00 -4.08 -29.62
N VAL A 3 -3.83 -4.75 -28.47
CA VAL A 3 -4.67 -5.91 -28.08
C VAL A 3 -6.12 -5.51 -27.82
N MET A 4 -6.35 -4.37 -27.15
CA MET A 4 -7.70 -3.85 -26.89
C MET A 4 -8.35 -3.26 -28.16
N GLN A 5 -7.58 -2.54 -28.99
CA GLN A 5 -8.08 -1.97 -30.24
C GLN A 5 -8.54 -3.04 -31.23
N ASN A 6 -7.74 -4.10 -31.43
CA ASN A 6 -8.13 -5.21 -32.30
C ASN A 6 -9.25 -6.05 -31.67
N GLY A 7 -9.20 -6.25 -30.35
CA GLY A 7 -10.19 -7.03 -29.62
C GLY A 7 -11.57 -6.40 -29.52
N LEU A 8 -11.71 -5.07 -29.50
CA LEU A 8 -13.02 -4.38 -29.37
C LEU A 8 -13.63 -3.96 -30.72
N SER A 9 -12.81 -3.71 -31.75
CA SER A 9 -13.29 -3.18 -33.04
C SER A 9 -14.01 -4.21 -33.92
N GLU A 10 -13.79 -5.50 -33.67
CA GLU A 10 -14.42 -6.62 -34.41
C GLU A 10 -15.64 -7.22 -33.69
N LEU A 11 -15.99 -6.71 -32.50
CA LEU A 11 -17.03 -7.29 -31.66
C LEU A 11 -18.43 -6.83 -32.07
N ASN A 12 -19.39 -7.74 -31.96
CA ASN A 12 -20.80 -7.39 -31.99
C ASN A 12 -21.16 -6.47 -30.79
N GLU A 13 -22.29 -5.77 -30.88
CA GLU A 13 -22.73 -4.79 -29.87
C GLU A 13 -22.80 -5.39 -28.45
N THR A 14 -23.20 -6.66 -28.34
CA THR A 14 -23.32 -7.41 -27.08
C THR A 14 -21.95 -7.66 -26.44
N THR A 15 -21.01 -8.20 -27.19
CA THR A 15 -19.66 -8.52 -26.71
C THR A 15 -18.86 -7.25 -26.43
N CYS A 16 -19.04 -6.16 -27.20
CA CYS A 16 -18.40 -4.87 -26.91
C CYS A 16 -18.88 -4.28 -25.59
N ALA A 17 -20.21 -4.22 -25.39
CA ALA A 17 -20.81 -3.72 -24.16
C ALA A 17 -20.35 -4.52 -22.93
N MET A 18 -20.32 -5.84 -23.03
CA MET A 18 -19.86 -6.69 -21.93
C MET A 18 -18.36 -6.54 -21.67
N SER A 19 -17.54 -6.49 -22.72
CA SER A 19 -16.09 -6.28 -22.59
C SER A 19 -15.74 -4.94 -21.95
N LEU A 20 -16.50 -3.88 -22.29
CA LEU A 20 -16.36 -2.56 -21.66
C LEU A 20 -16.62 -2.64 -20.15
N LEU A 21 -17.76 -3.22 -19.74
CA LEU A 21 -18.12 -3.35 -18.33
C LEU A 21 -17.12 -4.21 -17.55
N CYS A 22 -16.68 -5.34 -18.13
CA CYS A 22 -15.67 -6.20 -17.53
C CYS A 22 -14.31 -5.49 -17.40
N LEU A 23 -13.89 -4.71 -18.40
CA LEU A 23 -12.68 -3.92 -18.33
C LEU A 23 -12.74 -2.91 -17.18
N TRP A 24 -13.86 -2.19 -17.06
CA TRP A 24 -14.03 -1.19 -15.99
C TRP A 24 -14.08 -1.83 -14.60
N LEU A 25 -14.68 -3.03 -14.47
CA LEU A 25 -14.65 -3.82 -13.24
C LEU A 25 -13.24 -4.19 -12.79
N GLU A 26 -12.33 -4.45 -13.72
CA GLU A 26 -10.95 -4.81 -13.38
C GLU A 26 -10.07 -3.56 -13.19
N VAL A 27 -10.29 -2.49 -13.95
CA VAL A 27 -9.58 -1.21 -13.80
C VAL A 27 -9.92 -0.49 -12.50
N VAL A 28 -11.18 -0.50 -12.06
CA VAL A 28 -11.59 0.14 -10.78
C VAL A 28 -10.91 -0.49 -9.56
N GLN A 29 -10.33 -1.68 -9.70
CA GLN A 29 -9.59 -2.33 -8.62
C GLN A 29 -8.14 -1.85 -8.51
N LEU A 30 -7.60 -1.17 -9.51
CA LEU A 30 -6.18 -0.82 -9.57
C LEU A 30 -5.75 0.11 -8.43
N PRO A 31 -6.44 1.23 -8.11
CA PRO A 31 -6.04 2.05 -6.97
C PRO A 31 -6.00 1.28 -5.65
N ARG A 32 -6.93 0.33 -5.44
CA ARG A 32 -6.93 -0.55 -4.27
C ARG A 32 -5.72 -1.49 -4.23
N LYS A 33 -5.37 -2.12 -5.36
CA LYS A 33 -4.14 -2.94 -5.47
C LYS A 33 -2.90 -2.12 -5.14
N ARG A 34 -2.83 -0.88 -5.66
CA ARG A 34 -1.73 0.04 -5.39
C ARG A 34 -1.63 0.42 -3.91
N MET A 35 -2.76 0.64 -3.24
CA MET A 35 -2.78 0.95 -1.80
C MET A 35 -2.24 -0.22 -0.96
N ILE A 36 -2.61 -1.46 -1.30
CA ILE A 36 -2.08 -2.67 -0.63
C ILE A 36 -0.55 -2.72 -0.77
N GLU A 37 -0.02 -2.59 -1.99
CA GLU A 37 1.43 -2.57 -2.24
C GLU A 37 2.13 -1.42 -1.50
N ARG A 38 1.49 -0.25 -1.41
CA ARG A 38 2.05 0.91 -0.72
C ARG A 38 2.16 0.70 0.77
N ILE A 39 1.12 0.14 1.40
CA ILE A 39 1.15 -0.25 2.81
C ILE A 39 2.29 -1.25 3.03
N ASP A 40 2.36 -2.32 2.25
CA ASP A 40 3.43 -3.31 2.39
C ASP A 40 4.82 -2.69 2.28
N THR A 41 5.02 -1.80 1.31
CA THR A 41 6.29 -1.09 1.11
C THR A 41 6.68 -0.22 2.31
N ILE A 42 5.73 0.51 2.89
CA ILE A 42 5.96 1.35 4.07
C ILE A 42 6.39 0.50 5.28
N PHE A 43 5.72 -0.63 5.49
CA PHE A 43 6.01 -1.52 6.61
C PHE A 43 7.34 -2.27 6.42
N GLU A 44 7.68 -2.69 5.21
CA GLU A 44 8.99 -3.29 4.92
C GLU A 44 10.14 -2.28 5.11
N ARG A 45 9.94 -1.00 4.74
CA ARG A 45 10.91 0.06 5.04
C ARG A 45 11.11 0.24 6.55
N LEU A 46 10.03 0.20 7.33
CA LEU A 46 10.13 0.27 8.79
C LEU A 46 10.94 -0.89 9.36
N ARG A 47 10.65 -2.14 8.96
CA ARG A 47 11.41 -3.33 9.38
C ARG A 47 12.90 -3.20 9.04
N GLY A 48 13.22 -2.66 7.86
CA GLY A 48 14.62 -2.36 7.49
C GLY A 48 15.31 -1.34 8.41
N LEU A 49 14.56 -0.36 8.92
CA LEU A 49 15.07 0.66 9.86
C LEU A 49 15.15 0.16 11.31
N VAL A 50 14.29 -0.77 11.68
CA VAL A 50 14.09 -1.24 13.05
C VAL A 50 14.29 -2.76 13.09
N ASN A 51 15.53 -3.20 13.16
CA ASN A 51 15.87 -4.62 13.31
C ASN A 51 16.07 -4.97 14.79
N ILE A 52 14.95 -5.17 15.50
CA ILE A 52 14.91 -5.41 16.95
C ILE A 52 15.52 -6.76 17.30
N SER A 53 15.23 -7.79 16.49
CA SER A 53 15.80 -9.14 16.67
C SER A 53 17.34 -9.11 16.61
N ALA A 54 17.93 -8.31 15.72
CA ALA A 54 19.38 -8.12 15.69
C ALA A 54 19.90 -7.36 16.92
N GLU A 55 19.17 -6.37 17.44
CA GLU A 55 19.57 -5.68 18.67
C GLU A 55 19.49 -6.60 19.90
N ARG A 56 18.45 -7.44 20.00
CA ARG A 56 18.32 -8.46 21.05
C ARG A 56 19.45 -9.48 21.00
N ALA A 57 19.69 -10.09 19.84
CA ALA A 57 20.77 -11.07 19.65
C ALA A 57 22.14 -10.48 20.02
N ARG A 58 22.35 -9.19 19.78
CA ARG A 58 23.60 -8.50 20.13
C ARG A 58 23.77 -8.26 21.64
N LEU A 59 22.69 -8.15 22.41
CA LEU A 59 22.75 -8.05 23.88
C LEU A 59 22.97 -9.40 24.53
N GLU A 60 22.31 -10.44 24.04
CA GLU A 60 22.45 -11.81 24.56
C GLU A 60 23.89 -12.34 24.40
N ASN A 61 24.63 -11.86 23.40
CA ASN A 61 26.02 -12.25 23.13
C ASN A 61 27.08 -11.40 23.84
N ASP A 62 26.70 -10.33 24.54
CA ASP A 62 27.67 -9.42 25.13
C ASP A 62 28.04 -9.87 26.56
N GLY A 63 29.16 -10.58 26.67
CA GLY A 63 29.64 -11.17 27.93
C GLY A 63 30.26 -10.20 28.93
N THR A 64 30.21 -8.88 28.70
CA THR A 64 30.82 -7.88 29.61
C THR A 64 30.02 -7.62 30.90
N PHE A 65 28.92 -8.35 31.09
CA PHE A 65 27.70 -7.87 31.76
C PHE A 65 27.58 -8.21 33.26
N ASN A 66 28.61 -8.81 33.87
CA ASN A 66 28.53 -9.29 35.26
C ASN A 66 29.24 -8.41 36.31
N ASN A 67 30.02 -7.39 35.92
CA ASN A 67 31.06 -6.85 36.81
C ASN A 67 30.89 -5.40 37.30
N THR A 68 29.88 -4.62 36.88
CA THR A 68 29.66 -3.24 37.40
C THR A 68 28.17 -2.92 37.58
N SER A 69 27.83 -2.29 38.71
CA SER A 69 26.45 -1.90 39.09
C SER A 69 25.79 -1.00 38.04
N ASP A 70 26.52 0.01 37.56
CA ASP A 70 26.02 1.01 36.60
C ASP A 70 25.72 0.38 35.23
N ALA A 71 26.53 -0.61 34.81
CA ALA A 71 26.23 -1.37 33.60
C ALA A 71 24.93 -2.17 33.77
N ARG A 72 24.66 -2.73 34.96
CA ARG A 72 23.47 -3.54 35.22
C ARG A 72 22.17 -2.75 35.10
N GLU A 73 22.14 -1.53 35.60
CA GLU A 73 20.96 -0.65 35.54
C GLU A 73 20.63 -0.26 34.10
N VAL A 74 21.63 0.22 33.33
CA VAL A 74 21.43 0.59 31.92
C VAL A 74 21.03 -0.62 31.07
N LEU A 75 21.54 -1.81 31.39
CA LEU A 75 21.15 -3.04 30.70
C LEU A 75 19.72 -3.47 31.02
N GLN A 76 19.27 -3.27 32.26
CA GLN A 76 17.88 -3.53 32.63
C GLN A 76 16.92 -2.57 31.92
N ASP A 77 17.29 -1.28 31.80
CA ASP A 77 16.56 -0.29 30.99
C ASP A 77 16.52 -0.67 29.51
N ILE A 78 17.65 -1.06 28.91
CA ILE A 78 17.70 -1.52 27.52
C ILE A 78 16.81 -2.76 27.32
N LYS A 79 16.84 -3.71 28.26
CA LYS A 79 16.01 -4.92 28.17
C LYS A 79 14.53 -4.59 28.24
N SER A 80 14.10 -3.77 29.20
CA SER A 80 12.68 -3.39 29.30
C SER A 80 12.20 -2.61 28.08
N LYS A 81 13.06 -1.76 27.50
CA LYS A 81 12.77 -1.04 26.25
C LYS A 81 12.65 -1.99 25.06
N LEU A 82 13.46 -3.03 25.00
CA LEU A 82 13.34 -4.05 23.96
C LEU A 82 12.05 -4.84 24.08
N ASP A 83 11.66 -5.26 25.28
CA ASP A 83 10.41 -5.98 25.50
C ASP A 83 9.20 -5.12 25.06
N ALA A 84 9.17 -3.84 25.43
CA ALA A 84 8.12 -2.89 25.00
C ALA A 84 8.11 -2.65 23.48
N VAL A 85 9.29 -2.68 22.85
CA VAL A 85 9.46 -2.50 21.41
C VAL A 85 9.00 -3.74 20.63
N GLU A 86 9.22 -4.96 21.14
CA GLU A 86 8.69 -6.20 20.57
C GLU A 86 7.15 -6.25 20.64
N GLU A 87 6.56 -5.83 21.77
CA GLU A 87 5.10 -5.74 21.91
C GLU A 87 4.51 -4.74 20.91
N LEU A 88 5.16 -3.58 20.75
CA LEU A 88 4.74 -2.57 19.78
C LEU A 88 4.87 -3.07 18.34
N GLU A 89 5.93 -3.80 18.00
CA GLU A 89 6.10 -4.44 16.68
C GLU A 89 4.98 -5.45 16.38
N SER A 90 4.61 -6.30 17.36
CA SER A 90 3.49 -7.25 17.24
C SER A 90 2.17 -6.52 16.99
N LYS A 91 1.88 -5.48 17.77
CA LYS A 91 0.66 -4.66 17.62
C LYS A 91 0.58 -4.03 16.23
N ILE A 92 1.68 -3.48 15.73
CA ILE A 92 1.77 -2.88 14.39
C ILE A 92 1.48 -3.92 13.31
N ASP A 93 2.04 -5.15 13.42
CA ASP A 93 1.82 -6.20 12.43
C ASP A 93 0.37 -6.73 12.45
N GLU A 94 -0.23 -6.89 13.63
CA GLU A 94 -1.64 -7.27 13.76
C GLU A 94 -2.58 -6.25 13.10
N GLN A 95 -2.37 -4.96 13.38
CA GLN A 95 -3.17 -3.89 12.80
C GLN A 95 -2.98 -3.79 11.28
N ARG A 96 -1.76 -4.02 10.78
CA ARG A 96 -1.46 -4.11 9.35
C ARG A 96 -2.22 -5.24 8.70
N GLN A 97 -2.12 -6.46 9.24
CA GLN A 97 -2.81 -7.63 8.70
C GLN A 97 -4.33 -7.42 8.64
N ALA A 98 -4.91 -6.79 9.67
CA ALA A 98 -6.32 -6.44 9.69
C ALA A 98 -6.70 -5.44 8.58
N LEU A 99 -5.89 -4.38 8.38
CA LEU A 99 -6.14 -3.41 7.31
C LEU A 99 -6.01 -4.05 5.91
N LEU A 100 -4.96 -4.85 5.69
CA LEU A 100 -4.75 -5.56 4.43
C LEU A 100 -5.90 -6.52 4.12
N SER A 101 -6.37 -7.27 5.13
CA SER A 101 -7.52 -8.16 5.00
C SER A 101 -8.79 -7.38 4.61
N ALA A 102 -9.02 -6.22 5.22
CA ALA A 102 -10.15 -5.36 4.91
C ALA A 102 -10.08 -4.75 3.50
N LEU A 103 -8.89 -4.43 3.00
CA LEU A 103 -8.69 -3.96 1.62
C LEU A 103 -8.91 -5.10 0.62
N GLN A 104 -8.38 -6.30 0.89
CA GLN A 104 -8.52 -7.47 0.03
C GLN A 104 -9.99 -7.91 -0.12
N ASN A 105 -10.72 -7.99 1.00
CA ASN A 105 -12.13 -8.40 1.00
C ASN A 105 -13.11 -7.29 0.58
N GLY A 106 -12.63 -6.04 0.41
CA GLY A 106 -13.42 -4.91 -0.08
C GLY A 106 -14.27 -4.20 0.99
N THR A 107 -14.02 -4.46 2.28
CA THR A 107 -14.65 -3.72 3.38
C THR A 107 -14.05 -2.31 3.53
N ALA A 108 -12.74 -2.19 3.32
CA ALA A 108 -12.07 -0.89 3.26
C ALA A 108 -12.16 -0.32 1.85
N VAL A 109 -12.81 0.83 1.73
CA VAL A 109 -12.97 1.57 0.47
C VAL A 109 -11.83 2.55 0.31
N VAL A 110 -11.21 2.54 -0.88
CA VAL A 110 -10.11 3.44 -1.25
C VAL A 110 -10.67 4.61 -2.04
N GLY A 111 -10.41 5.84 -1.60
CA GLY A 111 -10.90 7.07 -2.23
C GLY A 111 -12.39 7.03 -2.58
N GLU A 112 -12.73 7.51 -3.77
CA GLU A 112 -14.10 7.59 -4.30
C GLU A 112 -14.51 6.32 -5.08
N MET A 113 -14.05 5.13 -4.68
CA MET A 113 -14.33 3.88 -5.40
C MET A 113 -15.83 3.60 -5.59
N ASN A 114 -16.69 3.99 -4.65
CA ASN A 114 -18.13 3.81 -4.77
C ASN A 114 -18.73 4.64 -5.92
N ASP A 115 -18.22 5.84 -6.14
CA ASP A 115 -18.65 6.69 -7.25
C ASP A 115 -18.12 6.13 -8.57
N ALA A 116 -16.89 5.63 -8.59
CA ALA A 116 -16.32 4.92 -9.73
C ALA A 116 -17.08 3.61 -10.07
N ILE A 117 -17.60 2.89 -9.08
CA ILE A 117 -18.47 1.72 -9.30
C ILE A 117 -19.81 2.14 -9.90
N THR A 118 -20.30 3.35 -9.58
CA THR A 118 -21.52 3.90 -10.17
C THR A 118 -21.39 4.12 -11.69
N SER A 119 -20.19 4.49 -12.15
CA SER A 119 -19.85 4.52 -13.58
C SER A 119 -19.98 3.16 -14.27
N ILE A 120 -20.05 2.05 -13.54
CA ILE A 120 -20.27 0.70 -14.10
C ILE A 120 -21.74 0.29 -13.96
N SER A 121 -22.35 0.58 -12.81
CA SER A 121 -23.71 0.16 -12.50
C SER A 121 -24.76 0.87 -13.37
N VAL A 122 -24.58 2.17 -13.61
CA VAL A 122 -25.48 2.96 -14.45
C VAL A 122 -25.49 2.43 -15.89
N PRO A 123 -24.34 2.22 -16.56
CA PRO A 123 -24.30 1.56 -17.86
C PRO A 123 -24.79 0.11 -17.86
N ALA A 124 -24.68 -0.63 -16.76
CA ALA A 124 -25.19 -2.00 -16.68
C ALA A 124 -26.73 -2.07 -16.52
N ALA A 125 -27.38 -1.02 -15.99
CA ALA A 125 -28.81 -1.03 -15.70
C ALA A 125 -29.73 -1.45 -16.87
N PRO A 126 -29.52 -1.00 -18.13
CA PRO A 126 -30.38 -1.36 -19.27
C PRO A 126 -30.39 -2.83 -19.65
N ILE A 127 -29.25 -3.53 -19.50
CA ILE A 127 -29.14 -4.97 -19.78
C ILE A 127 -29.61 -5.81 -18.59
N MET A 128 -29.48 -5.25 -17.38
CA MET A 128 -29.90 -5.86 -16.14
C MET A 128 -31.38 -5.68 -15.80
N LYS A 129 -32.07 -4.77 -16.50
CA LYS A 129 -33.46 -4.36 -16.23
C LYS A 129 -33.68 -3.97 -14.76
N GLN A 130 -32.68 -3.34 -14.14
CA GLN A 130 -32.76 -2.86 -12.77
C GLN A 130 -33.26 -1.42 -12.73
N ASN A 131 -34.34 -1.19 -11.99
CA ASN A 131 -34.86 0.14 -11.70
C ASN A 131 -34.49 0.52 -10.26
N GLY A 132 -33.86 1.69 -10.07
CA GLY A 132 -33.59 2.28 -8.75
C GLY A 132 -32.12 2.24 -8.30
N SER A 133 -31.80 3.04 -7.27
CA SER A 133 -30.48 3.13 -6.65
C SER A 133 -30.27 1.98 -5.67
N VAL A 134 -29.70 0.88 -6.13
CA VAL A 134 -29.22 -0.19 -5.24
C VAL A 134 -27.82 0.18 -4.76
N GLN A 135 -27.52 -0.02 -3.48
CA GLN A 135 -26.16 0.10 -2.97
C GLN A 135 -25.25 -0.86 -3.76
N VAL A 136 -24.29 -0.32 -4.52
CA VAL A 136 -23.45 -1.12 -5.43
C VAL A 136 -22.09 -1.37 -4.80
N SER A 137 -21.79 -2.64 -4.54
CA SER A 137 -20.43 -3.09 -4.26
C SER A 137 -19.82 -3.75 -5.50
N LEU A 138 -18.48 -3.79 -5.56
CA LEU A 138 -17.77 -4.44 -6.64
C LEU A 138 -18.15 -5.94 -6.76
N SER A 139 -18.24 -6.65 -5.63
CA SER A 139 -18.62 -8.06 -5.60
C SER A 139 -20.03 -8.28 -6.12
N SER A 140 -20.99 -7.45 -5.70
CA SER A 140 -22.36 -7.50 -6.20
C SER A 140 -22.42 -7.23 -7.70
N MET A 141 -21.67 -6.24 -8.19
CA MET A 141 -21.63 -5.91 -9.61
C MET A 141 -21.03 -7.05 -10.46
N LYS A 142 -19.96 -7.69 -9.97
CA LYS A 142 -19.33 -8.84 -10.64
C LYS A 142 -20.27 -10.04 -10.70
N GLU A 143 -20.96 -10.37 -9.61
CA GLU A 143 -21.96 -11.45 -9.56
C GLU A 143 -23.18 -11.18 -10.48
N LYS A 144 -23.56 -9.90 -10.58
CA LYS A 144 -24.65 -9.45 -11.45
C LYS A 144 -24.28 -9.58 -12.93
N LEU A 145 -23.09 -9.16 -13.31
CA LEU A 145 -22.61 -9.24 -14.70
C LEU A 145 -22.26 -10.66 -15.12
N SER A 146 -21.84 -11.54 -14.19
CA SER A 146 -21.52 -12.94 -14.51
C SER A 146 -22.71 -13.76 -15.02
N LYS A 147 -23.93 -13.29 -14.77
CA LYS A 147 -25.17 -13.91 -15.25
C LYS A 147 -25.53 -13.50 -16.68
N LEU A 148 -24.79 -12.57 -17.29
CA LEU A 148 -25.08 -12.03 -18.61
C LEU A 148 -24.23 -12.70 -19.71
N PRO A 149 -24.77 -12.80 -20.94
CA PRO A 149 -24.03 -13.32 -22.09
C PRO A 149 -22.68 -12.61 -22.31
N HIS A 150 -21.70 -13.39 -22.78
CA HIS A 150 -20.33 -12.94 -23.10
C HIS A 150 -19.51 -12.38 -21.92
N PHE A 151 -19.95 -12.61 -20.67
CA PHE A 151 -19.18 -12.19 -19.50
C PHE A 151 -17.78 -12.82 -19.47
N GLU A 152 -17.67 -14.13 -19.69
CA GLU A 152 -16.39 -14.85 -19.68
C GLU A 152 -15.41 -14.35 -20.76
N GLU A 153 -15.92 -14.08 -21.96
CA GLU A 153 -15.14 -13.49 -23.05
C GLU A 153 -14.66 -12.08 -22.69
N GLY A 154 -15.57 -11.23 -22.19
CA GLY A 154 -15.24 -9.88 -21.75
C GLY A 154 -14.25 -9.85 -20.59
N MET A 155 -14.39 -10.77 -19.62
CA MET A 155 -13.49 -10.91 -18.49
C MET A 155 -12.10 -11.39 -18.93
N THR A 156 -12.03 -12.28 -19.92
CA THR A 156 -10.76 -12.70 -20.52
C THR A 156 -10.02 -11.52 -21.16
N ILE A 157 -10.73 -10.64 -21.88
CA ILE A 157 -10.16 -9.43 -22.47
C ILE A 157 -9.71 -8.45 -21.36
N ALA A 158 -10.54 -8.26 -20.34
CA ALA A 158 -10.24 -7.38 -19.20
C ALA A 158 -8.99 -7.83 -18.46
N ASN A 159 -8.91 -9.12 -18.10
CA ASN A 159 -7.76 -9.70 -17.40
C ASN A 159 -6.47 -9.56 -18.21
N LYS A 160 -6.49 -9.92 -19.50
CA LYS A 160 -5.32 -9.74 -20.38
C LYS A 160 -4.88 -8.28 -20.47
N THR A 161 -5.83 -7.35 -20.45
CA THR A 161 -5.54 -5.91 -20.47
C THR A 161 -4.90 -5.47 -19.16
N VAL A 162 -5.45 -5.89 -18.02
CA VAL A 162 -4.87 -5.62 -16.70
C VAL A 162 -3.50 -6.26 -16.56
N ASP A 163 -3.28 -7.50 -16.97
CA ASP A 163 -1.97 -8.15 -16.94
C ASP A 163 -0.94 -7.35 -17.76
N CYS A 164 -1.34 -6.83 -18.92
CA CYS A 164 -0.48 -5.96 -19.73
C CYS A 164 -0.16 -4.64 -19.00
N ILE A 165 -1.13 -4.00 -18.36
CA ILE A 165 -0.92 -2.80 -17.54
C ILE A 165 0.07 -3.09 -16.40
N MET A 166 -0.16 -4.18 -15.66
CA MET A 166 0.69 -4.64 -14.56
C MET A 166 2.12 -4.89 -15.02
N ALA A 167 2.32 -5.46 -16.22
CA ALA A 167 3.63 -5.76 -16.77
C ALA A 167 4.38 -4.54 -17.36
N THR A 168 3.67 -3.49 -17.77
CA THR A 168 4.27 -2.40 -18.57
C THR A 168 4.26 -1.05 -17.88
N TRP A 169 3.15 -0.65 -17.27
CA TRP A 169 2.97 0.70 -16.73
C TRP A 169 3.12 0.74 -15.20
N TRP A 170 2.84 -0.39 -14.54
CA TRP A 170 2.65 -0.44 -13.10
C TRP A 170 3.86 -0.07 -12.25
N GLN A 171 5.05 -0.48 -12.67
CA GLN A 171 6.32 -0.15 -12.01
C GLN A 171 7.00 1.09 -12.61
N GLY A 172 6.35 1.73 -13.57
CA GLY A 172 6.87 2.92 -14.25
C GLY A 172 6.54 4.21 -13.51
N ASP A 173 6.64 5.32 -14.24
CA ASP A 173 6.26 6.63 -13.75
C ASP A 173 4.75 6.72 -13.42
N THR A 174 4.43 7.20 -12.22
CA THR A 174 3.05 7.25 -11.71
C THR A 174 2.17 8.16 -12.55
N GLN A 175 2.68 9.31 -13.00
CA GLN A 175 1.91 10.23 -13.82
C GLN A 175 1.58 9.58 -15.17
N PHE A 176 2.57 8.93 -15.79
CA PHE A 176 2.39 8.17 -17.03
C PHE A 176 1.37 7.03 -16.87
N LEU A 177 1.40 6.27 -15.76
CA LEU A 177 0.41 5.25 -15.45
C LEU A 177 -1.00 5.84 -15.38
N VAL A 178 -1.19 6.91 -14.60
CA VAL A 178 -2.49 7.56 -14.43
C VAL A 178 -3.03 8.08 -15.76
N GLU A 179 -2.22 8.83 -16.52
CA GLU A 179 -2.61 9.35 -17.84
C GLU A 179 -2.97 8.22 -18.83
N SER A 180 -2.21 7.13 -18.80
CA SER A 180 -2.45 5.96 -19.65
C SER A 180 -3.73 5.22 -19.28
N LEU A 181 -4.07 5.11 -18.00
CA LEU A 181 -5.32 4.53 -17.52
C LEU A 181 -6.53 5.39 -17.89
N LYS A 182 -6.43 6.71 -17.72
CA LYS A 182 -7.50 7.65 -18.15
C LYS A 182 -7.78 7.50 -19.64
N ARG A 183 -6.72 7.54 -20.46
CA ARG A 183 -6.81 7.37 -21.91
C ARG A 183 -7.36 5.99 -22.30
N LEU A 184 -7.05 4.93 -21.54
CA LEU A 184 -7.59 3.59 -21.76
C LEU A 184 -9.11 3.57 -21.59
N ILE A 185 -9.62 4.18 -20.51
CA ILE A 185 -11.05 4.26 -20.20
C ILE A 185 -11.77 5.02 -21.33
N GLU A 186 -11.31 6.23 -21.66
CA GLU A 186 -11.86 7.05 -22.75
C GLU A 186 -11.88 6.31 -24.10
N ASN A 187 -10.76 5.65 -24.44
CA ASN A 187 -10.65 4.91 -25.70
C ASN A 187 -11.57 3.70 -25.73
N SER A 188 -11.69 2.95 -24.63
CA SER A 188 -12.55 1.76 -24.55
C SER A 188 -14.01 2.11 -24.83
N SER A 189 -14.48 3.20 -24.23
CA SER A 189 -15.81 3.77 -24.41
C SER A 189 -16.04 4.31 -25.83
N SER A 190 -15.05 5.05 -26.36
CA SER A 190 -15.10 5.60 -27.73
C SER A 190 -15.16 4.51 -28.80
N ILE A 191 -14.43 3.41 -28.62
CA ILE A 191 -14.45 2.27 -29.55
C ILE A 191 -15.83 1.63 -29.56
N CYS A 192 -16.40 1.28 -28.40
CA CYS A 192 -17.74 0.70 -28.36
C CYS A 192 -18.82 1.69 -28.84
N SER A 193 -18.67 2.98 -28.60
CA SER A 193 -19.62 3.98 -29.11
C SER A 193 -19.63 4.07 -30.64
N LYS A 194 -18.50 3.85 -31.30
CA LYS A 194 -18.41 3.84 -32.77
C LYS A 194 -19.15 2.65 -33.38
N SER A 195 -19.23 1.51 -32.69
CA SER A 195 -19.95 0.33 -33.21
C SER A 195 -21.48 0.54 -33.27
N ILE A 196 -22.02 1.56 -32.61
CA ILE A 196 -23.46 1.87 -32.58
C ILE A 196 -23.90 2.89 -33.65
N LYS A 197 -22.97 3.68 -34.22
CA LYS A 197 -23.30 4.82 -35.10
C LYS A 197 -24.11 4.47 -36.37
N ALA A 198 -24.32 3.20 -36.69
CA ALA A 198 -25.10 2.76 -37.84
C ALA A 198 -26.64 2.72 -37.61
N LYS A 199 -27.16 2.80 -36.36
CA LYS A 199 -28.61 2.67 -36.10
C LYS A 199 -29.25 4.02 -35.76
N ARG A 200 -30.02 4.57 -36.71
CA ARG A 200 -30.75 5.87 -36.65
C ARG A 200 -31.81 6.03 -35.54
N ARG A 201 -32.00 5.06 -34.64
CA ARG A 201 -32.95 5.15 -33.53
C ARG A 201 -32.23 4.94 -32.20
N TYR A 202 -32.24 5.96 -31.36
CA TYR A 202 -31.78 5.90 -29.97
C TYR A 202 -32.65 4.89 -29.21
N SER A 203 -32.11 3.69 -28.96
CA SER A 203 -32.69 2.71 -28.05
C SER A 203 -31.90 2.75 -26.74
N TYR A 204 -32.54 3.23 -25.68
CA TYR A 204 -31.96 3.26 -24.33
C TYR A 204 -32.06 1.91 -23.60
N ASN A 205 -32.49 0.86 -24.30
CA ASN A 205 -32.68 -0.49 -23.76
C ASN A 205 -31.59 -1.45 -24.27
N GLY A 206 -31.22 -2.41 -23.41
CA GLY A 206 -30.27 -3.47 -23.76
C GLY A 206 -28.84 -2.95 -23.99
N TYR A 207 -28.06 -3.68 -24.79
CA TYR A 207 -26.63 -3.44 -24.96
C TYR A 207 -26.28 -2.11 -25.65
N THR A 208 -27.15 -1.63 -26.55
CA THR A 208 -27.03 -0.30 -27.16
C THR A 208 -27.13 0.80 -26.11
N GLY A 209 -28.10 0.68 -25.18
CA GLY A 209 -28.24 1.60 -24.05
C GLY A 209 -27.03 1.57 -23.14
N THR A 210 -26.52 0.38 -22.82
CA THR A 210 -25.30 0.22 -22.00
C THR A 210 -24.11 0.99 -22.53
N ILE A 211 -23.80 0.88 -23.82
CA ILE A 211 -22.66 1.59 -24.42
C ILE A 211 -22.88 3.11 -24.40
N GLN A 212 -24.11 3.57 -24.68
CA GLN A 212 -24.44 5.00 -24.63
C GLN A 212 -24.30 5.59 -23.22
N PHE A 213 -24.82 4.88 -22.20
CA PHE A 213 -24.64 5.29 -20.82
C PHE A 213 -23.17 5.21 -20.39
N GLY A 214 -22.40 4.23 -20.89
CA GLY A 214 -20.95 4.15 -20.68
C GLY A 214 -20.27 5.46 -21.09
N ALA A 215 -20.48 5.90 -22.33
CA ALA A 215 -19.91 7.14 -22.84
C ALA A 215 -20.29 8.39 -22.02
N GLY A 216 -21.48 8.41 -21.42
CA GLY A 216 -21.93 9.50 -20.56
C GLY A 216 -21.44 9.44 -19.11
N ASN A 217 -20.93 8.30 -18.64
CA ASN A 217 -20.65 8.05 -17.21
C ASN A 217 -19.21 7.62 -16.93
N GLU A 218 -18.28 7.73 -17.88
CA GLU A 218 -16.88 7.33 -17.67
C GLU A 218 -16.10 8.26 -16.72
N LYS A 219 -16.54 9.51 -16.55
CA LYS A 219 -15.80 10.55 -15.83
C LYS A 219 -15.46 10.20 -14.37
N PRO A 220 -16.39 9.75 -13.51
CA PRO A 220 -16.04 9.38 -12.14
C PRO A 220 -14.98 8.26 -12.07
N LEU A 221 -15.01 7.30 -13.02
CA LEU A 221 -13.98 6.27 -13.11
C LEU A 221 -12.61 6.83 -13.55
N ILE A 222 -12.59 7.79 -14.48
CA ILE A 222 -11.38 8.50 -14.91
C ILE A 222 -10.78 9.29 -13.75
N ASP A 223 -11.59 10.09 -13.06
CA ASP A 223 -11.17 10.93 -11.94
C ASP A 223 -10.63 10.06 -10.79
N TYR A 224 -11.26 8.90 -10.54
CA TYR A 224 -10.82 7.95 -9.53
C TYR A 224 -9.40 7.39 -9.77
N MET A 225 -8.90 7.35 -11.02
CA MET A 225 -7.52 6.91 -11.29
C MET A 225 -6.47 7.84 -10.68
N ASP A 226 -6.78 9.12 -10.43
CA ASP A 226 -5.87 10.06 -9.74
C ASP A 226 -5.55 9.64 -8.31
N THR A 227 -6.39 8.79 -7.71
CA THR A 227 -6.14 8.19 -6.40
C THR A 227 -4.80 7.46 -6.37
N ILE A 228 -4.34 6.86 -7.47
CA ILE A 228 -3.02 6.22 -7.57
C ILE A 228 -1.89 7.22 -7.30
N GLY A 229 -1.98 8.44 -7.86
CA GLY A 229 -1.02 9.50 -7.60
C GLY A 229 -0.96 9.88 -6.12
N SER A 230 -2.13 10.00 -5.49
CA SER A 230 -2.23 10.29 -4.05
C SER A 230 -1.63 9.17 -3.20
N ILE A 231 -1.87 7.91 -3.56
CA ILE A 231 -1.30 6.72 -2.89
C ILE A 231 0.23 6.72 -2.99
N ASP A 232 0.80 6.99 -4.16
CA ASP A 232 2.25 6.93 -4.34
C ASP A 232 2.99 8.04 -3.59
N THR A 233 2.33 9.19 -3.38
CA THR A 233 2.85 10.29 -2.55
C THR A 233 2.68 10.06 -1.05
N PHE A 234 1.81 9.15 -0.62
CA PHE A 234 1.58 8.85 0.80
C PHE A 234 2.79 8.14 1.41
N ASP A 235 3.38 8.70 2.46
CA ASP A 235 4.64 8.21 3.05
C ASP A 235 4.60 8.23 4.58
N GLU A 236 5.46 7.45 5.24
CA GLU A 236 5.45 7.34 6.70
C GLU A 236 5.80 8.64 7.45
N ARG A 237 6.28 9.66 6.73
CA ARG A 237 6.73 10.95 7.27
C ARG A 237 5.64 12.01 7.33
N GLN A 238 4.44 11.76 6.79
CA GLN A 238 3.37 12.76 6.66
C GLN A 238 2.57 13.02 7.95
N HIS A 239 3.23 12.86 9.10
CA HIS A 239 2.64 13.07 10.42
C HIS A 239 2.22 14.55 10.58
N GLY A 240 0.93 14.80 10.81
CA GLY A 240 0.41 16.11 11.23
C GLY A 240 0.51 17.26 10.21
N ALA A 241 0.90 17.02 8.95
CA ALA A 241 0.86 18.05 7.91
C ALA A 241 -0.60 18.29 7.49
N SER A 242 -1.03 19.55 7.57
CA SER A 242 -2.40 20.01 7.33
C SER A 242 -2.98 19.49 6.00
N GLY A 243 -3.85 18.49 6.10
CA GLY A 243 -4.56 17.88 4.97
C GLY A 243 -4.49 16.37 5.05
N ASN A 244 -5.35 15.75 5.86
CA ASN A 244 -5.31 14.34 6.23
C ASN A 244 -5.40 13.40 5.01
N ILE A 245 -4.25 13.07 4.40
CA ILE A 245 -4.15 12.26 3.18
C ILE A 245 -4.78 10.87 3.41
N THR A 246 -4.68 10.33 4.62
CA THR A 246 -5.36 9.09 5.04
C THR A 246 -6.88 9.15 4.90
N ASN A 247 -7.53 10.26 5.29
CA ASN A 247 -8.98 10.45 5.10
C ASN A 247 -9.38 10.64 3.64
N LYS A 248 -8.46 11.07 2.78
CA LYS A 248 -8.69 11.11 1.33
C LYS A 248 -8.52 9.74 0.68
N LEU A 249 -7.62 8.93 1.22
CA LEU A 249 -7.29 7.61 0.68
C LEU A 249 -8.21 6.51 1.21
N LEU A 250 -8.72 6.62 2.43
CA LEU A 250 -9.52 5.62 3.11
C LEU A 250 -10.73 6.26 3.80
N GLY A 251 -11.82 5.51 3.91
CA GLY A 251 -12.97 5.93 4.73
C GLY A 251 -12.57 6.13 6.21
N ASN A 252 -13.28 7.04 6.89
CA ASN A 252 -12.97 7.56 8.24
C ASN A 252 -12.51 6.51 9.29
N GLY A 253 -13.09 5.30 9.28
CA GLY A 253 -12.69 4.24 10.23
C GLY A 253 -11.30 3.67 9.94
N PHE A 254 -11.02 3.33 8.68
CA PHE A 254 -9.74 2.78 8.24
C PHE A 254 -8.65 3.85 8.14
N ALA A 255 -9.02 5.10 7.86
CA ALA A 255 -8.09 6.23 7.93
C ALA A 255 -7.53 6.41 9.35
N LYS A 256 -8.39 6.39 10.37
CA LYS A 256 -7.95 6.42 11.79
C LYS A 256 -7.08 5.23 12.18
N GLN A 257 -7.41 4.03 11.69
CA GLN A 257 -6.57 2.84 11.92
C GLN A 257 -5.18 3.02 11.30
N LEU A 258 -5.10 3.54 10.08
CA LEU A 258 -3.83 3.82 9.40
C LEU A 258 -3.02 4.91 10.12
N GLU A 259 -3.67 5.97 10.59
CA GLU A 259 -3.03 7.01 11.43
C GLU A 259 -2.45 6.42 12.70
N GLY A 260 -3.23 5.64 13.46
CA GLY A 260 -2.74 4.99 14.68
C GLY A 260 -1.54 4.07 14.44
N MET A 261 -1.53 3.35 13.32
CA MET A 261 -0.36 2.56 12.92
C MET A 261 0.86 3.44 12.65
N LEU A 262 0.72 4.54 11.93
CA LEU A 262 1.85 5.45 11.65
C LEU A 262 2.43 6.05 12.94
N ASP A 263 1.57 6.39 13.90
CA ASP A 263 1.98 6.88 15.22
C ASP A 263 2.78 5.81 15.98
N ASP A 264 2.27 4.58 16.01
CA ASP A 264 2.94 3.43 16.63
C ASP A 264 4.29 3.14 15.93
N MET A 265 4.35 3.22 14.59
CA MET A 265 5.59 3.06 13.82
C MET A 265 6.62 4.15 14.15
N ASN A 266 6.17 5.39 14.35
CA ASN A 266 7.06 6.48 14.76
C ASN A 266 7.58 6.27 16.17
N ALA A 267 6.72 5.86 17.11
CA ALA A 267 7.14 5.48 18.46
C ALA A 267 8.18 4.35 18.43
N LEU A 268 7.98 3.33 17.59
CA LEU A 268 8.93 2.24 17.38
C LEU A 268 10.30 2.75 16.89
N ARG A 269 10.32 3.68 15.94
CA ARG A 269 11.55 4.31 15.43
C ARG A 269 12.29 5.09 16.52
N VAL A 270 11.56 5.83 17.35
CA VAL A 270 12.13 6.60 18.47
C VAL A 270 12.75 5.65 19.49
N SER A 271 12.01 4.65 19.95
CA SER A 271 12.50 3.67 20.93
C SER A 271 13.72 2.91 20.43
N ALA A 272 13.73 2.48 19.16
CA ALA A 272 14.89 1.83 18.55
C ALA A 272 16.13 2.75 18.52
N ARG A 273 15.94 4.05 18.29
CA ARG A 273 17.03 5.04 18.34
C ARG A 273 17.58 5.21 19.76
N GLU A 274 16.70 5.23 20.76
CA GLU A 274 17.10 5.33 22.17
C GLU A 274 17.90 4.11 22.63
N ILE A 275 17.47 2.90 22.27
CA ILE A 275 18.21 1.66 22.56
C ILE A 275 19.62 1.72 21.97
N ARG A 276 19.74 2.12 20.69
CA ARG A 276 21.05 2.27 20.03
C ARG A 276 21.93 3.32 20.72
N LYS A 277 21.35 4.42 21.19
CA LYS A 277 22.07 5.47 21.93
C LYS A 277 22.58 4.97 23.28
N ALA A 278 21.72 4.34 24.09
CA ALA A 278 22.08 3.79 25.38
C ALA A 278 23.21 2.76 25.24
N ARG A 279 23.11 1.91 24.21
CA ARG A 279 24.15 0.94 23.89
C ARG A 279 25.48 1.58 23.46
N ALA A 280 25.44 2.62 22.63
CA ALA A 280 26.66 3.33 22.21
C ALA A 280 27.38 3.97 23.41
N GLN A 281 26.60 4.51 24.37
CA GLN A 281 27.14 5.05 25.62
C GLN A 281 27.79 3.95 26.47
N LEU A 282 27.16 2.79 26.59
CA LEU A 282 27.74 1.63 27.28
C LEU A 282 29.05 1.16 26.63
N LEU A 283 29.11 1.05 25.31
CA LEU A 283 30.32 0.64 24.59
C LEU A 283 31.46 1.67 24.77
N ALA A 284 31.13 2.96 24.80
CA ALA A 284 32.11 4.02 25.07
C ALA A 284 32.66 3.94 26.50
N ALA A 285 31.79 3.73 27.49
CA ALA A 285 32.19 3.54 28.88
C ALA A 285 33.11 2.31 29.07
N LYS A 286 32.79 1.19 28.39
CA LYS A 286 33.64 0.00 28.37
C LYS A 286 35.04 0.29 27.83
N ARG A 287 35.13 0.94 26.66
CA ARG A 287 36.42 1.32 26.05
C ARG A 287 37.25 2.20 26.98
N LYS A 288 36.62 3.19 27.61
CA LYS A 288 37.28 4.07 28.58
C LYS A 288 37.82 3.28 29.78
N ASN A 289 37.03 2.37 30.36
CA ASN A 289 37.50 1.51 31.45
C ASN A 289 38.65 0.58 31.01
N GLU A 290 38.61 0.04 29.79
CA GLU A 290 39.70 -0.77 29.25
C GLU A 290 40.99 0.05 29.01
N GLU A 291 40.86 1.28 28.51
CA GLU A 291 41.97 2.24 28.37
C GLU A 291 42.57 2.61 29.74
N GLU A 292 41.75 3.01 30.72
CA GLU A 292 42.19 3.32 32.08
C GLU A 292 42.88 2.13 32.74
N ARG A 293 42.37 0.90 32.54
CA ARG A 293 42.99 -0.32 33.07
C ARG A 293 44.32 -0.63 32.40
N ARG A 294 44.44 -0.40 31.08
CA ARG A 294 45.71 -0.49 30.36
C ARG A 294 46.71 0.52 30.90
N HIS A 295 46.33 1.79 31.06
CA HIS A 295 47.22 2.82 31.60
C HIS A 295 47.63 2.54 33.04
N SER A 296 46.70 2.14 33.91
CA SER A 296 46.97 1.79 35.32
C SER A 296 48.04 0.69 35.48
N CYS A 297 47.95 -0.41 34.74
CA CYS A 297 48.96 -1.48 34.83
C CYS A 297 50.27 -1.11 34.14
N THR A 298 50.21 -0.40 33.00
CA THR A 298 51.43 -0.04 32.26
C THR A 298 52.21 1.06 32.97
N ASP A 299 51.55 1.98 33.66
CA ASP A 299 52.17 3.03 34.48
C ASP A 299 52.79 2.44 35.76
N LEU A 300 52.13 1.49 36.41
CA LEU A 300 52.72 0.78 37.56
C LEU A 300 53.94 -0.05 37.14
N TRP A 301 53.87 -0.76 36.00
CA TRP A 301 55.01 -1.54 35.50
C TRP A 301 56.17 -0.67 35.03
N SER A 302 55.90 0.45 34.36
CA SER A 302 56.94 1.39 33.95
C SER A 302 57.58 2.08 35.15
N GLN A 303 56.82 2.48 36.18
CA GLN A 303 57.36 2.96 37.45
C GLN A 303 58.24 1.89 38.14
N LEU A 304 57.80 0.63 38.17
CA LEU A 304 58.56 -0.48 38.76
C LEU A 304 59.86 -0.76 37.99
N LEU A 305 59.83 -0.75 36.66
CA LEU A 305 61.02 -0.92 35.81
C LEU A 305 62.00 0.25 35.93
N THR A 306 61.50 1.45 36.20
CA THR A 306 62.35 2.63 36.48
C THR A 306 63.04 2.52 37.84
N LEU A 307 62.37 1.94 38.83
CA LEU A 307 62.94 1.64 40.16
C LEU A 307 63.98 0.52 40.12
N VAL A 308 63.79 -0.52 39.29
CA VAL A 308 64.73 -1.65 39.17
C VAL A 308 65.97 -1.32 38.33
N LYS A 309 65.90 -0.32 37.42
CA LYS A 309 67.06 0.17 36.66
C LYS A 309 68.00 1.10 37.45
N LEU A 310 67.69 1.40 38.71
CA LEU A 310 68.59 2.08 39.64
C LEU A 310 69.34 1.05 40.51
N LYS A 311 70.28 0.33 39.90
CA LYS A 311 71.39 -0.35 40.57
C LYS A 311 72.56 -0.52 39.62
#